data_AF-X1B1U2-F1
#
_entry.id   AF-X1B1U2-F1
#
_cell.length_a   1.000
_cell.length_b   1.000
_cell.length_c   1.000
_cell.angle_alpha   90.00
_cell.angle_beta   90.00
_cell.angle_gamma   90.00
#
_symmetry.space_group_name_H-M   'P 1'
#
loop_
_entity.id
_entity.type
_entity.pdbx_description
1 polymer ?
#
loop_
_entity_poly.entity_id
_entity_poly.type
_entity_poly.pdbx_seq_one_letter_code
_entity_poly.pdbx_strand_id
1 'polypeptide(L)'
;KLMNLKKENDVAIQIIAQNKEYGAFIAIKDTLIKGEFKKHNLERRPELEIQFEETLELIEAGISPDLEAEITLAAHKLSKKKKSYKNLCQTLAKRQLDLTKGPNKASKNEIQKKAKEIFESSSTYEEICWLIAQLNAIADKSSEES
;
A
#
# COMPACT_ATOMS: atom_id res chain seq x y z
N LYS A 1 11.18 -10.01 44.67
CA LYS A 1 11.87 -9.01 43.82
C LYS A 1 12.21 -9.71 42.50
N LEU A 2 11.31 -9.73 41.51
CA LEU A 2 11.09 -8.74 40.45
C LEU A 2 12.21 -8.68 39.39
N MET A 3 11.82 -9.12 38.18
CA MET A 3 12.24 -8.69 36.83
C MET A 3 13.42 -9.39 36.13
N ASN A 4 13.04 -10.46 35.43
CA ASN A 4 13.41 -10.83 34.07
C ASN A 4 13.56 -9.61 33.12
N LEU A 5 14.60 -9.57 32.28
CA LEU A 5 14.80 -8.82 31.00
C LEU A 5 16.33 -8.79 30.73
N LYS A 6 16.90 -9.20 29.60
CA LYS A 6 16.48 -9.11 28.19
C LYS A 6 17.03 -10.29 27.38
N LYS A 7 16.20 -10.85 26.49
CA LYS A 7 16.65 -11.63 25.34
C LYS A 7 17.31 -10.68 24.35
N GLU A 8 18.60 -10.88 24.10
CA GLU A 8 19.25 -10.48 22.85
C GLU A 8 18.60 -11.29 21.72
N ASN A 9 17.71 -10.66 20.97
CA ASN A 9 17.35 -11.13 19.65
C ASN A 9 17.62 -9.95 18.72
N ASP A 10 18.85 -9.88 18.24
CA ASP A 10 19.24 -8.98 17.16
C ASP A 10 18.44 -9.42 15.91
N VAL A 11 17.32 -8.76 15.66
CA VAL A 11 16.51 -9.04 14.47
C VAL A 11 17.29 -8.48 13.30
N ALA A 12 17.98 -9.36 12.57
CA ALA A 12 18.65 -9.02 11.33
C ALA A 12 17.58 -8.50 10.34
N ILE A 13 17.51 -7.18 10.18
CA ILE A 13 16.60 -6.52 9.25
C ILE A 13 17.05 -6.90 7.83
N GLN A 14 16.37 -7.87 7.22
CA GLN A 14 16.54 -8.18 5.81
C GLN A 14 15.88 -7.06 4.99
N ILE A 15 16.71 -6.20 4.39
CA ILE A 15 16.26 -5.11 3.53
C ILE A 15 16.00 -5.70 2.14
N ILE A 16 14.73 -5.80 1.75
CA ILE A 16 14.33 -6.31 0.43
C ILE A 16 14.45 -5.18 -0.59
N ALA A 17 15.04 -5.49 -1.74
CA ALA A 17 15.29 -4.54 -2.79
C ALA A 17 14.09 -4.27 -3.69
N GLN A 18 13.28 -3.29 -3.30
CA GLN A 18 12.30 -2.70 -4.19
C GLN A 18 12.71 -1.25 -4.44
N ASN A 19 13.03 -0.91 -5.69
CA ASN A 19 13.53 0.39 -6.18
C ASN A 19 12.66 1.63 -5.83
N LYS A 20 11.66 1.50 -4.96
CA LYS A 20 10.76 2.56 -4.49
C LYS A 20 10.65 2.68 -2.96
N GLU A 21 11.20 1.73 -2.17
CA GLU A 21 11.04 1.67 -0.70
C GLU A 21 12.29 2.12 0.09
N TYR A 22 13.39 2.38 -0.62
CA TYR A 22 14.70 2.58 -0.01
C TYR A 22 14.95 3.93 0.66
N GLY A 23 14.31 5.00 0.23
CA GLY A 23 14.70 6.36 0.65
C GLY A 23 14.45 6.63 2.13
N ALA A 24 13.23 6.40 2.60
CA ALA A 24 12.81 6.80 3.95
C ALA A 24 13.49 5.96 5.04
N PHE A 25 13.54 4.63 4.85
CA PHE A 25 14.18 3.74 5.83
C PHE A 25 15.68 4.00 5.92
N ILE A 26 16.40 4.15 4.80
CA ILE A 26 17.84 4.44 4.83
C ILE A 26 18.12 5.82 5.45
N ALA A 27 17.31 6.84 5.11
CA ALA A 27 17.49 8.19 5.65
C ALA A 27 17.35 8.27 7.18
N ILE A 28 16.54 7.39 7.78
CA ILE A 28 16.33 7.36 9.24
C ILE A 28 17.02 6.19 9.93
N LYS A 29 17.57 5.21 9.18
CA LYS A 29 18.16 3.98 9.73
C LYS A 29 19.25 4.30 10.74
N ASP A 30 20.16 5.18 10.40
CA ASP A 30 21.27 5.55 11.28
C ASP A 30 20.77 6.29 12.54
N THR A 31 19.74 7.11 12.39
CA THR A 31 19.09 7.84 13.49
C THR A 31 18.34 6.90 14.45
N LEU A 32 17.66 5.89 13.90
CA LEU A 32 16.97 4.85 14.65
C LEU A 32 17.97 3.95 15.40
N ILE A 33 19.06 3.54 14.75
CA ILE A 33 20.14 2.75 15.36
C ILE A 33 20.80 3.53 16.52
N LYS A 34 20.92 4.85 16.39
CA LYS A 34 21.54 5.72 17.40
C LYS A 34 20.59 6.17 18.52
N GLY A 35 19.29 5.86 18.42
CA GLY A 35 18.29 6.24 19.44
C GLY A 35 18.01 7.75 19.55
N GLU A 36 18.46 8.55 18.57
CA GLU A 36 18.35 10.01 18.60
C GLU A 36 17.07 10.47 17.89
N PHE A 37 15.91 10.38 18.55
CA PHE A 37 14.71 11.06 18.06
C PHE A 37 14.77 12.56 18.39
N LYS A 38 15.53 13.32 17.60
CA LYS A 38 15.28 14.76 17.50
C LYS A 38 14.01 14.93 16.68
N LYS A 39 13.06 15.73 17.17
CA LYS A 39 11.89 16.22 16.42
C LYS A 39 12.38 17.04 15.22
N HIS A 40 12.95 16.39 14.20
CA HIS A 40 13.00 16.99 12.89
C HIS A 40 11.57 16.95 12.35
N ASN A 41 11.13 18.08 11.79
CA ASN A 41 9.97 18.09 10.90
C ASN A 41 10.30 17.11 9.77
N LEU A 42 9.81 15.88 9.89
CA LEU A 42 9.85 14.91 8.79
C LEU A 42 9.03 15.54 7.68
N GLU A 43 9.70 15.95 6.60
CA GLU A 43 9.03 16.42 5.41
C GLU A 43 8.03 15.34 4.99
N ARG A 44 6.76 15.73 4.85
CA ARG A 44 5.75 14.82 4.36
C ARG A 44 6.16 14.42 2.96
N ARG A 45 6.13 13.10 2.69
CA ARG A 45 6.34 12.57 1.34
C ARG A 45 5.35 13.28 0.39
N PRO A 46 5.76 13.64 -0.83
CA PRO A 46 4.80 14.03 -1.86
C PRO A 46 3.75 12.92 -2.00
N GLU A 47 2.48 13.31 -1.99
CA GLU A 47 1.34 12.42 -2.20
C GLU A 47 1.43 11.80 -3.60
N LEU A 48 0.91 10.58 -3.77
CA LEU A 48 0.86 9.97 -5.10
C LEU A 48 -0.06 10.80 -6.00
N GLU A 49 0.51 11.43 -7.03
CA GLU A 49 -0.27 12.11 -8.07
C GLU A 49 -0.70 11.10 -9.12
N ILE A 50 -2.00 10.83 -9.19
CA ILE A 50 -2.58 9.93 -10.18
C ILE A 50 -2.78 10.70 -11.48
N GLN A 51 -2.00 10.38 -12.51
CA GLN A 51 -2.01 11.04 -13.82
C GLN A 51 -3.20 10.59 -14.70
N PHE A 52 -4.44 10.77 -14.21
CA PHE A 52 -5.64 10.30 -14.92
C PHE A 52 -5.88 11.05 -16.23
N GLU A 53 -5.78 12.38 -16.22
CA GLU A 53 -5.99 13.22 -17.39
C GLU A 53 -4.95 12.91 -18.49
N GLU A 54 -3.67 12.84 -18.13
CA GLU A 54 -2.59 12.46 -19.06
C GLU A 54 -2.83 11.04 -19.62
N THR A 55 -3.23 10.09 -18.76
CA THR A 55 -3.56 8.73 -19.19
C THR A 55 -4.70 8.73 -20.23
N LEU A 56 -5.73 9.55 -20.05
CA LEU A 56 -6.81 9.68 -21.03
C LEU A 56 -6.33 10.28 -22.34
N GLU A 57 -5.56 11.37 -22.29
CA GLU A 57 -5.04 12.04 -23.49
C GLU A 57 -4.19 11.10 -24.35
N LEU A 58 -3.33 10.29 -23.73
CA LEU A 58 -2.51 9.31 -24.44
C LEU A 58 -3.37 8.24 -25.13
N ILE A 59 -4.42 7.76 -24.47
CA ILE A 59 -5.35 6.77 -25.06
C ILE A 59 -6.15 7.38 -26.21
N GLU A 60 -6.62 8.61 -26.06
CA GLU A 60 -7.32 9.36 -27.11
C GLU A 60 -6.41 9.63 -28.33
N ALA A 61 -5.11 9.80 -28.10
CA ALA A 61 -4.09 9.89 -29.15
C ALA A 61 -3.77 8.53 -29.82
N GLY A 62 -4.42 7.45 -29.40
CA GLY A 62 -4.27 6.11 -29.98
C GLY A 62 -3.11 5.29 -29.42
N ILE A 63 -2.51 5.72 -28.30
CA ILE A 63 -1.48 4.94 -27.60
C ILE A 63 -2.17 3.81 -26.84
N SER A 64 -1.68 2.59 -27.03
CA SER A 64 -2.22 1.42 -26.31
C SER A 64 -1.94 1.55 -24.81
N PRO A 65 -2.95 1.36 -23.94
CA PRO A 65 -2.76 1.45 -22.50
C PRO A 65 -1.82 0.34 -22.02
N ASP A 66 -0.88 0.70 -21.17
CA ASP A 66 -0.07 -0.25 -20.42
C ASP A 66 -0.75 -0.60 -19.08
N LEU A 67 -0.10 -1.44 -18.27
CA LEU A 67 -0.65 -1.87 -16.98
C LEU A 67 -0.92 -0.70 -16.03
N GLU A 68 -0.07 0.34 -16.05
CA GLU A 68 -0.26 1.50 -15.19
C GLU A 68 -1.48 2.32 -15.62
N ALA A 69 -1.65 2.54 -16.93
CA ALA A 69 -2.85 3.15 -17.49
C ALA A 69 -4.12 2.37 -17.12
N GLU A 70 -4.10 1.04 -17.24
CA GLU A 70 -5.24 0.18 -16.84
C GLU A 70 -5.60 0.35 -15.36
N ILE A 71 -4.59 0.33 -14.48
CA ILE A 71 -4.77 0.53 -13.03
C ILE A 71 -5.32 1.93 -12.75
N THR A 72 -4.79 2.96 -13.39
CA THR A 72 -5.21 4.36 -13.25
C THR A 72 -6.68 4.54 -13.66
N LEU A 73 -7.10 3.99 -14.79
CA LEU A 73 -8.50 4.01 -15.23
C LEU A 73 -9.42 3.26 -14.26
N ALA A 74 -8.99 2.08 -13.79
CA ALA A 74 -9.75 1.29 -12.84
C ALA A 74 -9.89 1.97 -11.47
N ALA A 75 -8.82 2.62 -11.00
CA ALA A 75 -8.79 3.40 -9.77
C ALA A 75 -9.76 4.58 -9.85
N HIS A 76 -9.76 5.32 -10.96
CA HIS A 76 -10.69 6.43 -11.19
C HIS A 76 -12.14 5.95 -11.27
N LYS A 77 -12.38 4.82 -11.94
CA LYS A 77 -13.72 4.21 -11.96
C LYS A 77 -14.16 3.80 -10.56
N LEU A 78 -13.25 3.34 -9.70
CA LEU A 78 -13.53 3.00 -8.32
C LEU A 78 -13.83 4.24 -7.46
N SER A 79 -13.07 5.33 -7.64
CA SER A 79 -13.27 6.58 -6.90
C SER A 79 -14.64 7.20 -7.20
N LYS A 80 -15.09 7.16 -8.47
CA LYS A 80 -16.42 7.63 -8.90
C LYS A 80 -17.58 6.89 -8.23
N LYS A 81 -17.37 5.66 -7.72
CA LYS A 81 -18.41 4.91 -6.99
C LYS A 81 -18.67 5.48 -5.59
N LYS A 82 -17.86 6.45 -5.12
CA LYS A 82 -18.03 7.18 -3.84
C LYS A 82 -18.27 6.25 -2.64
N LYS A 83 -17.58 5.10 -2.61
CA LYS A 83 -17.58 4.24 -1.42
C LYS A 83 -17.01 5.02 -0.25
N SER A 84 -17.48 4.77 0.97
CA SER A 84 -16.87 5.40 2.15
C SER A 84 -15.42 4.98 2.31
N TYR A 85 -14.58 5.87 2.83
CA TYR A 85 -13.16 5.59 3.08
C TYR A 85 -12.97 4.35 3.96
N LYS A 86 -13.81 4.17 4.98
CA LYS A 86 -13.83 2.97 5.83
C LYS A 86 -14.07 1.68 5.02
N ASN A 87 -15.01 1.70 4.09
CA ASN A 87 -15.31 0.54 3.24
C ASN A 87 -14.17 0.26 2.26
N LEU A 88 -13.49 1.30 1.76
CA LEU A 88 -12.29 1.15 0.94
C LEU A 88 -11.14 0.53 1.75
N CYS A 89 -10.89 1.00 2.97
CA CYS A 89 -9.89 0.39 3.88
C CYS A 89 -10.16 -1.10 4.11
N GLN A 90 -11.43 -1.48 4.33
CA GLN A 90 -11.83 -2.88 4.47
C GLN A 90 -11.64 -3.68 3.18
N THR A 91 -11.93 -3.07 2.03
CA THR A 91 -11.72 -3.70 0.72
C THR A 91 -10.24 -3.96 0.48
N LEU A 92 -9.39 -2.95 0.71
CA LEU A 92 -7.95 -3.06 0.56
C LEU A 92 -7.36 -4.12 1.52
N ALA A 93 -7.78 -4.08 2.79
CA ALA A 93 -7.40 -5.10 3.78
C ALA A 93 -7.75 -6.52 3.33
N LYS A 94 -8.97 -6.73 2.82
CA LYS A 94 -9.39 -8.03 2.31
C LYS A 94 -8.50 -8.46 1.14
N ARG A 95 -8.25 -7.58 0.16
CA ARG A 95 -7.41 -7.90 -1.00
C ARG A 95 -5.97 -8.25 -0.62
N GLN A 96 -5.35 -7.49 0.30
CA GLN A 96 -4.01 -7.80 0.81
C GLN A 96 -3.96 -9.16 1.51
N LEU A 97 -4.99 -9.50 2.28
CA LEU A 97 -5.08 -10.78 2.98
C LEU A 97 -5.36 -11.95 2.02
N ASP A 98 -6.19 -11.74 0.99
CA ASP A 98 -6.44 -12.74 -0.06
C ASP A 98 -5.15 -13.06 -0.83
N LEU A 99 -4.30 -12.07 -1.11
CA LEU A 99 -3.00 -12.29 -1.78
C LEU A 99 -2.02 -13.09 -0.91
N THR A 100 -2.01 -12.84 0.40
CA THR A 100 -1.02 -13.44 1.31
C THR A 100 -1.44 -14.81 1.84
N LYS A 101 -2.74 -15.03 2.07
CA LYS A 101 -3.27 -16.28 2.64
C LYS A 101 -3.96 -17.17 1.61
N GLY A 102 -4.32 -16.62 0.46
CA GLY A 102 -5.23 -17.21 -0.52
C GLY A 102 -6.67 -16.70 -0.33
N PRO A 103 -7.48 -16.81 -1.40
CA PRO A 103 -8.79 -16.16 -1.47
C PRO A 103 -9.75 -16.67 -0.40
N ASN A 104 -10.42 -15.74 0.28
CA ASN A 104 -11.46 -15.99 1.30
C ASN A 104 -11.00 -16.82 2.51
N LYS A 105 -9.70 -16.96 2.75
CA LYS A 105 -9.15 -17.66 3.94
C LYS A 105 -8.99 -16.76 5.16
N ALA A 106 -9.08 -15.45 4.98
CA ALA A 106 -8.93 -14.48 6.06
C ALA A 106 -10.21 -14.37 6.90
N SER A 107 -10.06 -14.35 8.23
CA SER A 107 -11.19 -14.16 9.13
C SER A 107 -11.66 -12.69 9.14
N LYS A 108 -12.93 -12.47 9.54
CA LYS A 108 -13.50 -11.12 9.66
C LYS A 108 -12.72 -10.22 10.63
N ASN A 109 -12.21 -10.79 11.72
CA ASN A 109 -11.43 -10.06 12.72
C ASN A 109 -10.08 -9.60 12.16
N GLU A 110 -9.43 -10.43 11.34
CA GLU A 110 -8.16 -10.07 10.69
C GLU A 110 -8.35 -8.95 9.66
N ILE A 111 -9.42 -9.04 8.86
CA ILE A 111 -9.78 -7.99 7.91
C ILE A 111 -10.04 -6.68 8.65
N GLN A 112 -10.78 -6.71 9.76
CA GLN A 112 -11.04 -5.50 10.56
C GLN A 112 -9.77 -4.91 11.17
N LYS A 113 -8.89 -5.76 11.73
CA LYS A 113 -7.61 -5.32 12.29
C LYS A 113 -6.77 -4.63 11.20
N LYS A 114 -6.63 -5.27 10.04
CA LYS A 114 -5.85 -4.72 8.93
C LYS A 114 -6.48 -3.44 8.35
N ALA A 115 -7.80 -3.38 8.26
CA ALA A 115 -8.51 -2.19 7.81
C ALA A 115 -8.28 -0.99 8.75
N LYS A 116 -8.17 -1.24 10.06
CA LYS A 116 -7.84 -0.20 11.04
C LYS A 116 -6.42 0.32 10.85
N GLU A 117 -5.45 -0.57 10.65
CA GLU A 117 -4.06 -0.19 10.34
C GLU A 117 -3.99 0.70 9.08
N ILE A 118 -4.73 0.34 8.03
CA ILE A 118 -4.80 1.13 6.79
C ILE A 118 -5.45 2.48 7.05
N PHE A 119 -6.55 2.53 7.80
CA PHE A 119 -7.22 3.78 8.13
C PHE A 119 -6.30 4.76 8.87
N GLU A 120 -5.36 4.24 9.67
CA GLU A 120 -4.38 5.03 10.43
C GLU A 120 -3.11 5.37 9.62
N SER A 121 -2.93 4.80 8.42
CA SER A 121 -1.71 4.91 7.61
C SER A 121 -1.53 6.23 6.86
N SER A 122 -2.45 7.18 7.01
CA SER A 122 -2.46 8.49 6.34
C SER A 122 -2.59 8.44 4.80
N SER A 123 -2.93 7.30 4.20
CA SER A 123 -3.19 7.22 2.75
C SER A 123 -4.43 8.01 2.33
N THR A 124 -4.38 8.65 1.18
CA THR A 124 -5.51 9.39 0.60
C THR A 124 -6.59 8.45 0.07
N TYR A 125 -7.76 9.01 -0.25
CA TYR A 125 -8.87 8.24 -0.80
C TYR A 125 -8.51 7.64 -2.17
N GLU A 126 -7.87 8.45 -2.99
CA GLU A 126 -7.39 8.17 -4.33
C GLU A 126 -6.30 7.08 -4.29
N GLU A 127 -5.33 7.21 -3.38
CA GLU A 127 -4.30 6.19 -3.14
C GLU A 127 -4.90 4.83 -2.78
N ILE A 128 -5.89 4.79 -1.88
CA ILE A 128 -6.55 3.52 -1.54
C ILE A 128 -7.29 2.94 -2.76
N CYS A 129 -7.93 3.78 -3.57
CA CYS A 129 -8.59 3.32 -4.80
C CYS A 129 -7.57 2.73 -5.79
N TRP A 130 -6.41 3.37 -5.93
CA TRP A 130 -5.33 2.92 -6.79
C TRP A 130 -4.72 1.60 -6.31
N LEU A 131 -4.42 1.46 -5.02
CA LEU A 131 -3.91 0.22 -4.45
C LEU A 131 -4.91 -0.95 -4.60
N ILE A 132 -6.21 -0.69 -4.44
CA ILE A 132 -7.23 -1.71 -4.69
C ILE A 132 -7.23 -2.12 -6.17
N ALA A 133 -7.15 -1.17 -7.10
CA ALA A 133 -7.11 -1.45 -8.53
C ALA A 133 -5.88 -2.28 -8.91
N GLN A 134 -4.71 -1.90 -8.39
CA GLN A 134 -3.46 -2.65 -8.59
C GLN A 134 -3.57 -4.10 -8.11
N LEU A 135 -4.08 -4.33 -6.89
CA LEU A 135 -4.22 -5.68 -6.36
C LEU A 135 -5.21 -6.54 -7.15
N ASN A 136 -6.27 -5.93 -7.70
CA ASN A 136 -7.18 -6.67 -8.59
C ASN A 136 -6.47 -7.06 -9.90
N ALA A 137 -5.74 -6.14 -10.53
CA ALA A 137 -5.00 -6.42 -11.76
C ALA A 137 -3.99 -7.56 -11.59
N ILE A 138 -3.29 -7.61 -10.44
CA ILE A 138 -2.38 -8.72 -10.10
C ILE A 138 -3.16 -10.05 -9.95
N ALA A 139 -4.30 -10.02 -9.25
CA ALA A 139 -5.12 -11.22 -9.05
C ALA A 139 -5.67 -11.76 -10.38
N ASP A 140 -6.13 -10.88 -11.27
CA ASP A 140 -6.68 -11.26 -12.57
C ASP A 140 -5.59 -11.92 -13.44
N LYS A 141 -4.38 -11.35 -13.49
CA LYS A 141 -3.24 -11.97 -14.20
C LYS A 141 -2.84 -13.33 -13.65
N SER A 142 -2.86 -13.49 -12.32
CA SER A 142 -2.54 -14.79 -11.70
C SER A 142 -3.55 -15.89 -12.04
N SER A 143 -4.77 -15.52 -12.45
CA SER A 143 -5.81 -16.47 -12.87
C SER A 143 -5.75 -16.86 -14.35
N GLU A 144 -5.04 -16.09 -15.18
CA GLU A 144 -4.85 -16.39 -16.61
C GLU A 144 -3.70 -17.39 -16.87
N GLU A 145 -2.80 -17.56 -15.90
CA GLU A 145 -1.66 -18.49 -15.96
C GLU A 145 -1.92 -19.85 -15.27
N SER A 146 -3.14 -20.08 -14.75
CA SER A 146 -3.55 -21.30 -14.01
C SER A 146 -4.39 -22.26 -14.84
#